data_AF-A0A392V351-F1
#
_entry.id   AF-A0A392V351-F1
#
_cell.length_a   1.000
_cell.length_b   1.000
_cell.length_c   1.000
_cell.angle_alpha   90.00
_cell.angle_beta   90.00
_cell.angle_gamma   90.00
#
_symmetry.space_group_name_H-M   'P 1'
#
loop_
_entity.id
_entity.type
_entity.pdbx_description
1 polymer ?
#
loop_
_entity_poly.entity_id
_entity_poly.type
_entity_poly.pdbx_seq_one_letter_code
_entity_poly.pdbx_strand_id
1 'polypeptide(L)' 'ENRMDRFLRNRPPTFKGKFDPDGAQEWLDEIERIFQAMTSTDPQKVRLV' A
#
# COMPACT_ATOMS: atom_id res chain seq x y z
N GLU A 1 9.52 -2.66 -16.44
CA GLU A 1 9.39 -2.46 -14.99
C GLU A 1 8.22 -3.28 -14.49
N ASN A 2 8.38 -4.08 -13.43
CA ASN A 2 7.30 -4.88 -12.89
C ASN A 2 6.44 -4.03 -11.90
N ARG A 3 5.24 -4.49 -11.52
CA ARG A 3 4.39 -3.72 -10.59
C ARG A 3 5.00 -3.55 -9.19
N MET A 4 5.78 -4.52 -8.71
CA MET A 4 6.48 -4.42 -7.42
C MET A 4 7.49 -3.28 -7.45
N ASP A 5 8.29 -3.17 -8.50
CA ASP A 5 9.28 -2.10 -8.68
C ASP A 5 8.57 -0.73 -8.62
N ARG A 6 7.45 -0.59 -9.35
CA ARG A 6 6.64 0.63 -9.34
C ARG A 6 6.05 0.93 -7.96
N PHE A 7 5.60 -0.09 -7.23
CA PHE A 7 5.07 0.06 -5.87
C PHE A 7 6.17 0.53 -4.91
N LEU A 8 7.32 -0.15 -4.89
CA LEU A 8 8.45 0.21 -4.03
C LEU A 8 9.03 1.60 -4.34
N ARG A 9 8.98 2.05 -5.60
CA ARG A 9 9.35 3.43 -5.96
C ARG A 9 8.48 4.51 -5.30
N ASN A 10 7.24 4.18 -4.96
CA ASN A 10 6.35 5.08 -4.21
C ASN A 10 6.60 5.05 -2.68
N ARG A 11 7.62 4.30 -2.22
CA ARG A 11 8.02 4.22 -0.80
C ARG A 11 6.85 3.90 0.13
N PRO A 12 6.21 2.73 -0.05
CA PRO A 12 5.06 2.35 0.77
C PRO A 12 5.42 2.34 2.26
N PRO A 13 4.53 2.81 3.14
CA PRO A 13 4.78 2.81 4.57
C PRO A 13 4.83 1.37 5.11
N THR A 14 5.63 1.16 6.16
CA THR A 14 5.69 -0.14 6.85
C THR A 14 4.59 -0.23 7.90
N PHE A 15 3.81 -1.31 7.87
CA PHE A 15 2.82 -1.58 8.91
C PHE A 15 3.52 -1.89 10.23
N LYS A 16 3.19 -1.15 11.29
CA LYS A 16 3.85 -1.30 12.60
C LYS A 16 3.33 -2.49 13.42
N GLY A 17 2.19 -3.10 13.03
CA GLY A 17 1.69 -4.34 13.64
C GLY A 17 1.28 -4.24 15.12
N LYS A 18 0.95 -3.05 15.61
CA LYS A 18 0.52 -2.81 17.01
C LYS A 18 -0.99 -2.75 17.12
N PHE A 19 -1.52 -2.87 18.35
CA PHE A 19 -2.94 -2.60 18.64
C PHE A 19 -3.20 -1.08 18.62
N ASP A 20 -3.12 -0.52 17.42
CA ASP A 20 -3.29 0.90 17.13
C ASP A 20 -4.25 1.02 15.94
N PRO A 21 -5.56 1.08 16.19
CA PRO A 21 -6.56 1.16 15.13
C PRO A 21 -6.39 2.38 14.23
N ASP A 22 -6.01 3.52 14.82
CA ASP A 22 -5.80 4.78 14.10
C ASP A 22 -4.57 4.67 13.19
N GLY A 23 -3.46 4.16 13.73
CA GLY A 23 -2.25 3.91 12.93
C GLY A 23 -2.43 2.85 11.85
N ALA A 24 -3.31 1.86 12.08
CA ALA A 24 -3.68 0.89 11.05
C ALA A 24 -4.51 1.52 9.92
N GLN A 25 -5.45 2.40 10.27
CA GLN A 25 -6.25 3.13 9.28
C GLN A 25 -5.37 4.09 8.46
N GLU A 26 -4.48 4.84 9.12
CA GLU A 26 -3.53 5.74 8.45
C GLU A 26 -2.63 4.97 7.46
N TRP A 27 -2.12 3.81 7.87
CA TRP A 27 -1.34 2.94 6.99
C TRP A 27 -2.14 2.47 5.76
N LEU A 28 -3.41 2.07 5.94
CA LEU A 28 -4.28 1.67 4.84
C LEU A 28 -4.55 2.82 3.87
N ASP A 29 -4.82 4.03 4.38
CA ASP A 29 -5.09 5.21 3.56
C ASP A 29 -3.88 5.59 2.69
N GLU A 30 -2.67 5.51 3.25
CA GLU A 30 -1.43 5.77 2.51
C GLU A 30 -1.16 4.72 1.43
N ILE A 31 -1.37 3.43 1.74
CA ILE A 31 -1.23 2.33 0.78
C ILE A 31 -2.25 2.48 -0.36
N GLU A 32 -3.49 2.83 -0.05
CA GLU A 32 -4.53 3.02 -1.06
C GLU A 32 -4.23 4.18 -2.01
N ARG A 33 -3.65 5.28 -1.51
CA ARG A 33 -3.17 6.40 -2.36
C ARG A 33 -2.14 5.93 -3.38
N ILE A 34 -1.21 5.04 -3.00
CA ILE A 34 -0.23 4.47 -3.92
C ILE A 34 -0.92 3.61 -4.99
N PHE A 35 -1.89 2.78 -4.58
CA PHE A 35 -2.64 1.96 -5.53
C PHE A 35 -3.47 2.77 -6.52
N GLN A 36 -4.04 3.88 -6.08
CA GLN A 36 -4.74 4.83 -6.96
C GLN A 36 -3.78 5.43 -7.99
N ALA A 37 -2.60 5.90 -7.56
CA ALA A 37 -1.56 6.42 -8.45
C ALA A 37 -1.04 5.36 -9.46
N MET A 38 -1.08 4.08 -9.07
CA MET A 38 -0.70 2.95 -9.91
C MET A 38 -1.84 2.41 -10.80
N THR A 39 -3.07 2.92 -10.64
CA THR A 39 -4.30 2.40 -11.27
C THR A 39 -4.41 0.87 -11.11
N SER A 40 -4.29 0.39 -9.86
CA SER A 40 -4.32 -1.05 -9.53
C SER A 40 -5.75 -1.55 -9.28
N THR A 41 -6.06 -2.74 -9.77
CA THR A 41 -7.31 -3.47 -9.44
C THR A 41 -7.18 -4.22 -8.12
N ASP A 42 -8.29 -4.55 -7.45
CA ASP A 42 -8.24 -5.25 -6.16
C ASP A 42 -7.43 -6.56 -6.17
N PRO A 43 -7.55 -7.45 -7.20
CA PRO A 43 -6.69 -8.62 -7.29
C PRO A 43 -5.19 -8.29 -7.43
N GLN A 44 -4.85 -7.12 -7.97
CA GLN A 44 -3.47 -6.66 -8.07
C GLN A 44 -2.98 -6.09 -6.73
N LYS A 45 -3.83 -5.36 -6.01
CA LYS A 45 -3.53 -4.80 -4.69
C LYS A 45 -3.15 -5.90 -3.69
N VAL A 46 -3.95 -6.97 -3.63
CA VAL A 46 -3.72 -8.12 -2.72
C VAL A 46 -2.37 -8.81 -2.96
N ARG A 47 -1.81 -8.72 -4.17
CA ARG A 47 -0.50 -9.30 -4.48
C ARG A 47 0.69 -8.41 -4.09
N LEU A 48 0.44 -7.16 -3.72
CA LEU A 48 1.45 -6.10 -3.46
C LEU A 48 1.65 -5.81 -1.97
N VAL A 49 0.65 -6.10 -1.13
CA VAL A 49 0.72 -5.93 0.34
C VAL A 49 1.13 -7.20 1.06
#